data_AF-A0A952GFU9-F1
#
_entry.id   AF-A0A952GFU9-F1
#
_cell.length_a   1.000
_cell.length_b   1.000
_cell.length_c   1.000
_cell.angle_alpha   90.00
_cell.angle_beta   90.00
_cell.angle_gamma   90.00
#
_symmetry.space_group_name_H-M   'P 1'
#
loop_
_entity.id
_entity.type
_entity.pdbx_description
1 polymer ?
#
loop_
_entity_poly.entity_id
_entity_poly.type
_entity_poly.pdbx_seq_one_letter_code
_entity_poly.pdbx_strand_id
1 'polypeptide(L)' 'MFCVLIAASPAVKAQEGFFTPEEVIKYTPEWKGERFPDGRPKVPDSILDRMKNVTLEEAWATLRSANFNHEYEDGWFVI' A
#
# COMPACT_ATOMS: atom_id res chain seq x y z
N MET A 1 9.94 -2.68 -53.59
CA MET A 1 8.68 -3.09 -52.95
C MET A 1 9.03 -3.78 -51.63
N PHE A 2 9.19 -3.01 -50.56
CA PHE A 2 9.61 -3.52 -49.24
C PHE A 2 8.36 -3.71 -48.40
N CYS A 3 8.00 -4.96 -48.13
CA CYS A 3 6.84 -5.33 -47.35
C CYS A 3 7.16 -5.07 -45.87
N VAL A 4 6.58 -4.01 -45.30
CA VAL A 4 6.68 -3.73 -43.85
C VAL A 4 5.79 -4.76 -43.14
N LEU A 5 6.42 -5.74 -42.50
CA LEU A 5 5.74 -6.67 -41.60
C LEU A 5 5.42 -5.91 -40.30
N ILE A 6 4.15 -5.57 -40.11
CA ILE A 6 3.65 -5.07 -38.83
C ILE A 6 3.60 -6.25 -37.86
N ALA A 7 4.56 -6.32 -36.96
CA ALA A 7 4.52 -7.26 -35.84
C ALA A 7 3.36 -6.87 -34.92
N ALA A 8 2.37 -7.74 -34.77
CA ALA A 8 1.33 -7.59 -33.77
C ALA A 8 1.97 -7.70 -32.37
N SER A 9 2.15 -6.57 -31.70
CA SER A 9 2.62 -6.56 -30.31
C SER A 9 1.55 -7.23 -29.42
N PRO A 10 1.89 -8.26 -28.62
CA PRO A 10 0.98 -8.71 -27.57
C PRO A 10 0.70 -7.54 -26.63
N ALA A 11 -0.52 -7.47 -26.11
CA ALA A 11 -0.88 -6.48 -25.10
C ALA A 11 -0.08 -6.76 -23.81
N VAL A 12 1.11 -6.19 -23.72
CA VAL A 12 1.94 -6.23 -22.52
C VAL A 12 1.26 -5.35 -21.47
N LYS A 13 0.87 -5.95 -20.35
CA LYS A 13 0.48 -5.22 -19.15
C LYS A 13 1.74 -4.55 -18.61
N ALA A 14 1.95 -3.28 -18.96
CA ALA A 14 3.13 -2.50 -18.55
C ALA A 14 3.09 -2.06 -17.08
N GLN A 15 1.93 -2.15 -16.43
CA GLN A 15 1.77 -1.90 -15.01
C GLN A 15 1.58 -3.25 -14.32
N GLU A 16 2.57 -3.65 -13.53
CA GLU A 16 2.37 -4.66 -12.49
C GLU A 16 1.16 -4.16 -11.66
N GLY A 17 0.15 -5.02 -11.49
CA GLY A 17 -0.95 -4.69 -10.60
C GLY A 17 -0.43 -4.48 -9.17
N PHE A 18 -1.26 -3.92 -8.30
CA PHE A 18 -0.99 -4.03 -6.86
C PHE A 18 -0.93 -5.52 -6.44
N PHE A 19 -0.37 -5.80 -5.26
CA PHE A 19 -0.31 -7.16 -4.69
C PHE A 19 -1.66 -7.89 -4.76
N THR A 20 -1.63 -9.20 -5.04
CA THR A 20 -2.82 -10.05 -4.92
C THR A 20 -3.25 -10.16 -3.44
N PRO A 21 -4.51 -10.54 -3.15
CA PRO A 21 -4.95 -10.72 -1.76
C PRO A 21 -4.06 -11.70 -0.97
N GLU A 22 -3.60 -12.77 -1.61
CA GLU A 22 -2.71 -13.77 -1.01
C GLU A 22 -1.34 -13.17 -0.68
N GLU A 23 -0.81 -12.32 -1.56
CA GLU A 23 0.44 -11.61 -1.32
C GLU A 23 0.32 -10.62 -0.16
N VAL A 24 -0.75 -9.84 -0.11
CA VAL A 24 -1.02 -8.92 1.01
C VAL A 24 -1.10 -9.67 2.34
N ILE A 25 -1.78 -10.83 2.37
CA ILE A 25 -1.88 -11.68 3.57
C ILE A 25 -0.50 -12.23 3.95
N LYS A 26 0.28 -12.70 2.96
CA LYS A 26 1.64 -13.21 3.17
C LYS A 26 2.56 -12.16 3.81
N TYR A 27 2.47 -10.90 3.40
CA TYR A 27 3.28 -9.81 3.93
C TYR A 27 2.76 -9.20 5.23
N THR A 28 1.52 -9.53 5.64
CA THR A 28 0.93 -9.03 6.90
C THR A 28 0.50 -10.17 7.84
N PRO A 29 1.39 -11.14 8.14
CA PRO A 29 1.01 -12.36 8.85
C PRO A 29 0.63 -12.11 10.31
N GLU A 30 1.08 -11.01 10.90
CA GLU A 30 0.82 -10.64 12.29
C GLU A 30 -0.62 -10.20 12.52
N TRP A 31 -1.31 -9.69 11.50
CA TRP A 31 -2.70 -9.27 11.63
C TRP A 31 -3.66 -10.48 11.70
N LYS A 32 -4.41 -10.57 12.81
CA LYS A 32 -5.36 -11.67 13.09
C LYS A 32 -6.84 -11.24 13.07
N GLY A 33 -7.13 -9.97 12.77
CA GLY A 33 -8.49 -9.42 12.73
C GLY A 33 -9.20 -9.62 11.38
N GLU A 34 -10.34 -8.95 11.22
CA GLU A 34 -11.08 -8.91 9.94
C GLU A 34 -10.18 -8.33 8.83
N ARG A 35 -10.43 -8.75 7.59
CA ARG A 35 -9.74 -8.25 6.39
C ARG A 35 -10.76 -7.88 5.33
N PHE A 36 -10.41 -6.93 4.48
CA PHE A 36 -11.15 -6.64 3.27
C PHE A 36 -11.01 -7.79 2.24
N PRO A 37 -11.89 -7.87 1.22
CA PRO A 37 -11.78 -8.90 0.17
C PRO A 37 -10.44 -8.88 -0.60
N ASP A 38 -9.73 -7.75 -0.59
CA ASP A 38 -8.40 -7.60 -1.19
C ASP A 38 -7.24 -8.04 -0.26
N GLY A 39 -7.55 -8.66 0.89
CA GLY A 39 -6.58 -9.17 1.85
C GLY A 39 -6.05 -8.15 2.86
N ARG A 40 -6.34 -6.84 2.69
CA ARG A 40 -5.84 -5.80 3.60
C ARG A 40 -6.43 -5.92 5.01
N PRO A 41 -5.64 -5.70 6.07
CA PRO A 41 -6.15 -5.54 7.43
C PRO A 41 -7.31 -4.54 7.50
N LYS A 42 -8.45 -4.96 8.03
CA LYS A 42 -9.60 -4.08 8.28
C LYS A 42 -9.59 -3.64 9.73
N VAL A 43 -9.11 -2.41 9.94
CA VAL A 43 -9.03 -1.79 11.27
C VAL A 43 -10.43 -1.28 11.67
N PRO A 44 -10.86 -1.46 12.95
CA PRO A 44 -12.14 -0.93 13.41
C PRO A 44 -12.26 0.59 13.30
N ASP A 45 -13.44 1.08 12.95
CA ASP A 45 -13.72 2.52 12.76
C ASP A 45 -13.37 3.36 13.99
N SER A 46 -13.57 2.83 15.20
CA SER A 46 -13.24 3.51 16.45
C SER A 46 -11.75 3.84 16.59
N ILE A 47 -10.86 3.04 15.97
CA ILE A 47 -9.44 3.36 15.91
C ILE A 47 -9.20 4.50 14.92
N LEU A 48 -9.84 4.44 13.75
CA LEU A 48 -9.73 5.50 12.73
C LEU A 48 -10.21 6.85 13.28
N ASP A 49 -11.31 6.86 14.04
CA ASP A 49 -11.83 8.07 14.67
C ASP A 49 -10.86 8.66 15.70
N ARG A 50 -10.16 7.82 16.46
CA ARG A 50 -9.13 8.27 17.39
C ARG A 50 -7.90 8.81 16.66
N MET A 51 -7.48 8.17 15.58
CA MET A 51 -6.31 8.58 14.79
C MET A 51 -6.45 9.97 14.16
N LYS A 52 -7.68 10.46 13.94
CA LYS A 52 -7.93 11.84 13.48
C LYS A 52 -7.39 12.91 14.42
N ASN A 53 -7.18 12.58 15.70
CA ASN A 53 -6.66 13.51 16.71
C ASN A 53 -5.16 13.33 16.98
N VAL A 54 -4.47 12.49 16.21
CA VAL A 54 -3.04 12.19 16.36
C VAL A 54 -2.26 12.94 15.29
N THR A 55 -1.20 13.64 15.67
CA THR A 55 -0.33 14.29 14.68
C THR A 55 0.61 13.28 14.01
N LEU A 56 1.15 13.62 12.83
CA LEU A 56 2.10 12.74 12.14
C LEU A 56 3.35 12.48 12.99
N GLU A 57 3.81 13.47 13.75
CA GLU A 57 4.98 13.39 14.62
C GLU A 57 4.74 12.43 15.80
N GLU A 58 3.54 12.47 16.41
CA GLU A 58 3.17 11.56 17.50
C GLU A 58 3.07 10.10 17.01
N ALA A 59 2.47 9.89 15.85
CA ALA A 59 2.41 8.60 15.20
C ALA A 59 3.82 8.08 14.89
N TRP A 60 4.67 8.92 14.29
CA TRP A 60 6.04 8.55 13.94
C TRP A 60 6.92 8.27 15.15
N ALA A 61 6.76 9.01 16.25
CA ALA A 61 7.46 8.72 17.51
C ALA A 61 7.15 7.30 18.02
N THR A 62 5.87 6.91 17.97
CA THR A 62 5.42 5.57 18.35
C THR A 62 6.02 4.48 17.46
N LEU A 63 6.03 4.69 16.14
CA LEU A 63 6.59 3.75 15.17
C LEU A 63 8.11 3.59 15.33
N ARG A 64 8.85 4.69 15.52
CA ARG A 64 10.30 4.63 15.79
C ARG A 64 10.64 3.89 17.07
N SER A 65 9.86 4.07 18.14
CA SER A 65 10.04 3.28 19.37
C SER A 65 9.83 1.78 19.17
N ALA A 66 9.05 1.38 18.15
CA ALA A 66 8.87 0.00 17.72
C ALA A 66 9.84 -0.43 16.60
N ASN A 67 10.91 0.36 16.34
CA ASN A 67 11.95 0.10 15.34
C ASN A 67 11.49 0.19 13.86
N PHE A 68 10.37 0.87 13.60
CA PHE A 68 9.90 1.20 12.25
C PHE A 68 10.35 2.63 11.87
N ASN A 69 11.57 2.74 11.34
CA ASN A 69 12.23 4.04 11.13
C ASN A 69 11.89 4.75 9.81
N HIS A 70 11.25 4.05 8.86
CA HIS A 70 11.04 4.52 7.48
C HIS A 70 9.58 4.79 7.12
N GLU A 71 8.75 5.11 8.13
CA GLU A 71 7.30 5.30 8.00
C GLU A 71 6.86 6.78 8.03
N TYR A 72 7.75 7.70 7.63
CA TYR A 72 7.48 9.14 7.61
C TYR A 72 8.07 9.77 6.35
N GLU A 73 7.30 10.65 5.72
CA GLU A 73 7.68 11.40 4.52
C GLU A 73 7.14 12.84 4.63
N ASP A 74 7.96 13.81 4.19
CA ASP A 74 7.71 15.26 4.23
C ASP A 74 7.95 15.85 2.82
N GLY A 75 7.72 17.14 2.60
CA GLY A 75 7.99 17.83 1.35
C GLY A 75 6.89 17.67 0.32
N TRP A 76 5.70 17.23 0.74
CA TRP A 76 4.54 17.13 -0.13
C TRP A 76 4.07 18.52 -0.57
N PHE A 77 4.09 18.76 -1.87
CA PHE A 77 3.52 19.96 -2.46
C PHE A 77 2.01 19.79 -2.62
N VAL A 78 1.26 20.81 -2.21
CA VAL A 78 -0.16 20.90 -2.57
C VAL A 78 -0.24 21.42 -4.01
N ILE A 79 -0.85 20.63 -4.89
CA ILE A 79 -1.09 20.96 -6.30
C ILE A 79 -2.46 21.60 -6.46
#